data_AF-A0A246FE24-F1
#
_entry.id   AF-A0A246FE24-F1
#
_cell.length_a   1.000
_cell.length_b   1.000
_cell.length_c   1.000
_cell.angle_alpha   90.00
_cell.angle_beta   90.00
_cell.angle_gamma   90.00
#
_symmetry.space_group_name_H-M   'P 1'
#
loop_
_entity.id
_entity.type
_entity.pdbx_description
1 polymer ?
#
loop_
_entity_poly.entity_id
_entity_poly.type
_entity_poly.pdbx_seq_one_letter_code
_entity_poly.pdbx_strand_id
1 'polypeptide(L)'
;MSVKPRVTLALAALLAASSAFAFNLGDAAKAVSGATGSDTSRVASTPQTSGLLGALTGQLGVSDEQALGGTGALLGLAKNKLSSTDYSQLAKTVPGLDKLTGSSALGGLGGQLGNLGGGASTGLLGNVSSMGDVNKAFGALGMDQDMTGKFASVLLDYFGKQGANSNLLGTLGNLWGTGA
;
A
#
# COMPACT_ATOMS: atom_id res chain seq x y z
N MET A 1 -32.11 48.74 30.57
CA MET A 1 -31.78 48.29 29.20
C MET A 1 -30.91 47.04 29.33
N SER A 2 -31.49 45.84 29.29
CA SER A 2 -31.76 45.02 28.08
C SER A 2 -30.69 43.94 27.98
N VAL A 3 -30.92 42.63 27.84
CA VAL A 3 -32.11 41.76 27.75
C VAL A 3 -31.60 40.31 27.98
N LYS A 4 -32.40 39.45 28.61
CA LYS A 4 -32.31 37.98 28.41
C LYS A 4 -33.18 37.64 27.19
N PRO A 5 -32.77 36.68 26.35
CA PRO A 5 -33.74 35.82 25.71
C PRO A 5 -33.44 34.35 25.99
N ARG A 6 -34.47 33.69 26.52
CA ARG A 6 -34.67 32.25 26.52
C ARG A 6 -34.92 31.82 25.07
N VAL A 7 -34.15 30.87 24.56
CA VAL A 7 -34.47 30.21 23.29
C VAL A 7 -35.33 29.00 23.60
N THR A 8 -36.62 29.17 23.35
CA THR A 8 -37.60 28.08 23.20
C THR A 8 -37.31 27.39 21.87
N LEU A 9 -37.11 26.07 21.84
CA LEU A 9 -37.34 25.32 20.61
C LEU A 9 -38.09 24.03 20.90
N ALA A 10 -39.15 23.87 20.11
CA ALA A 10 -40.27 22.99 20.33
C ALA A 10 -39.96 21.51 20.08
N LEU A 11 -40.72 20.70 20.79
CA LEU A 11 -40.89 19.26 20.68
C LEU A 11 -41.66 18.90 19.38
N ALA A 12 -41.14 17.99 18.56
CA ALA A 12 -41.89 17.27 17.52
C ALA A 12 -41.28 15.87 17.34
N ALA A 13 -41.90 14.85 17.95
CA ALA A 13 -42.65 13.76 17.29
C ALA A 13 -41.76 12.80 16.46
N LEU A 14 -41.36 11.65 17.03
CA LEU A 14 -42.06 10.35 17.03
C LEU A 14 -41.80 9.48 15.78
N LEU A 15 -40.87 8.54 15.97
CA LEU A 15 -40.99 7.10 15.73
C LEU A 15 -41.36 6.55 14.32
N ALA A 16 -40.33 6.06 13.62
CA ALA A 16 -40.43 4.89 12.72
C ALA A 16 -39.09 4.12 12.83
N ALA A 17 -39.02 3.09 13.67
CA ALA A 17 -39.18 1.68 13.29
C ALA A 17 -38.05 1.13 12.38
N SER A 18 -37.07 0.53 13.06
CA SER A 18 -36.36 -0.70 12.71
C SER A 18 -35.71 -0.85 11.33
N SER A 19 -34.40 -0.60 11.30
CA SER A 19 -33.46 -1.49 10.63
C SER A 19 -32.24 -1.66 11.53
N ALA A 20 -32.22 -2.75 12.28
CA ALA A 20 -31.03 -3.22 12.98
C ALA A 20 -30.04 -3.72 11.92
N PHE A 21 -29.07 -2.88 11.55
CA PHE A 21 -27.85 -3.33 10.91
C PHE A 21 -26.66 -2.58 11.53
N ALA A 22 -26.00 -3.31 12.41
CA ALA A 22 -24.58 -3.25 12.74
C ALA A 22 -23.94 -1.86 12.83
N PHE A 23 -23.53 -1.52 14.06
CA PHE A 23 -22.37 -0.68 14.33
C PHE A 23 -21.17 -1.23 13.52
N ASN A 24 -20.99 -0.71 12.31
CA ASN A 24 -19.93 -1.13 11.41
C ASN A 24 -18.70 -0.31 11.80
N LEU A 25 -17.68 -0.98 12.35
CA LEU A 25 -16.37 -0.38 12.68
C LEU A 25 -15.68 0.28 11.46
N GLY A 26 -16.28 0.25 10.26
CA GLY A 26 -15.87 1.04 9.10
C GLY A 26 -16.28 2.51 9.12
N ASP A 27 -17.31 2.92 9.88
CA ASP A 27 -17.76 4.33 9.90
C ASP A 27 -17.13 5.13 11.05
N ALA A 28 -16.85 4.49 12.19
CA ALA A 28 -16.04 5.08 13.27
C ALA A 28 -14.58 5.35 12.86
N ALA A 29 -14.06 4.60 11.88
CA ALA A 29 -12.75 4.86 11.27
C ALA A 29 -12.74 6.14 10.42
N LYS A 30 -13.90 6.60 9.92
CA LYS A 30 -13.99 7.85 9.16
C LYS A 30 -14.10 9.10 10.03
N ALA A 31 -14.60 8.97 11.26
CA ALA A 31 -14.68 10.10 12.20
C ALA A 31 -13.35 10.38 12.95
N VAL A 32 -12.44 9.40 13.03
CA VAL A 32 -11.10 9.54 13.65
C VAL A 32 -9.96 9.70 12.63
N SER A 33 -10.27 9.83 11.34
CA SER A 33 -9.24 10.11 10.30
C SER A 33 -9.10 11.61 9.99
N GLY A 34 -9.81 12.48 10.72
CA GLY A 34 -9.82 13.93 10.50
C GLY A 34 -8.70 14.72 11.20
N ALA A 35 -7.84 14.08 11.99
CA ALA A 35 -6.70 14.74 12.63
C ALA A 35 -5.57 13.74 12.92
N THR A 36 -4.56 13.74 12.06
CA THR A 36 -3.18 13.33 12.36
C THR A 36 -2.94 11.83 12.61
N GLY A 37 -2.57 11.07 11.56
CA GLY A 37 -1.98 9.73 11.73
C GLY A 37 -1.95 8.86 10.47
N SER A 38 -0.85 8.98 9.72
CA SER A 38 -0.26 7.95 8.83
C SER A 38 -1.14 7.37 7.70
N ASP A 39 -1.02 7.98 6.52
CA ASP A 39 -1.59 7.58 5.23
C ASP A 39 -1.23 6.15 4.75
N THR A 40 -0.29 5.48 5.42
CA THR A 40 0.03 4.04 5.22
C THR A 40 -1.17 3.12 5.48
N SER A 41 -2.12 3.50 6.35
CA SER A 41 -3.28 2.65 6.67
C SER A 41 -4.26 2.45 5.50
N ARG A 42 -4.17 3.26 4.44
CA ARG A 42 -5.09 3.18 3.29
C ARG A 42 -4.58 2.23 2.20
N VAL A 43 -3.28 2.01 2.11
CA VAL A 43 -2.63 1.11 1.14
C VAL A 43 -2.61 -0.34 1.61
N ALA A 44 -2.54 -0.56 2.91
CA ALA A 44 -2.72 -1.86 3.55
C ALA A 44 -4.21 -2.17 3.79
N SER A 45 -5.04 -2.11 2.74
CA SER A 45 -6.50 -2.29 2.89
C SER A 45 -6.91 -3.76 3.14
N THR A 46 -5.96 -4.70 3.09
CA THR A 46 -6.22 -6.15 3.29
C THR A 46 -5.27 -6.74 4.33
N PRO A 47 -5.67 -7.84 5.01
CA PRO A 47 -4.79 -8.55 5.95
C PRO A 47 -3.49 -9.02 5.29
N GLN A 48 -3.53 -9.40 4.00
CA GLN A 48 -2.36 -9.85 3.27
C GLN A 48 -1.39 -8.70 2.96
N THR A 49 -1.90 -7.55 2.49
CA THR A 49 -1.04 -6.39 2.24
C THR A 49 -0.46 -5.81 3.52
N SER A 50 -1.22 -5.82 4.62
CA SER A 50 -0.74 -5.47 5.96
C SER A 50 0.32 -6.44 6.47
N GLY A 51 0.09 -7.75 6.30
CA GLY A 51 1.04 -8.78 6.70
C GLY A 51 2.33 -8.73 5.89
N LEU A 52 2.27 -8.38 4.60
CA LEU A 52 3.44 -8.16 3.76
C LEU A 52 4.25 -6.96 4.25
N LEU A 53 3.61 -5.81 4.45
CA LEU A 53 4.29 -4.62 4.99
C LEU A 53 4.91 -4.92 6.36
N GLY A 54 4.16 -5.56 7.25
CA GLY A 54 4.64 -5.96 8.58
C GLY A 54 5.81 -6.95 8.53
N ALA A 55 5.82 -7.87 7.57
CA ALA A 55 6.96 -8.76 7.36
C ALA A 55 8.20 -7.98 6.91
N LEU A 56 8.05 -7.04 5.97
CA LEU A 56 9.16 -6.21 5.48
C LEU A 56 9.71 -5.30 6.57
N THR A 57 8.86 -4.55 7.26
CA THR A 57 9.29 -3.64 8.34
C THR A 57 9.86 -4.42 9.52
N GLY A 58 9.23 -5.54 9.90
CA GLY A 58 9.68 -6.38 11.01
C GLY A 58 10.97 -7.16 10.73
N GLN A 59 11.16 -7.68 9.52
CA GLN A 59 12.34 -8.48 9.17
C GLN A 59 13.53 -7.63 8.72
N LEU A 60 13.28 -6.50 8.07
CA LEU A 60 14.33 -5.67 7.49
C LEU A 60 14.58 -4.38 8.28
N GLY A 61 13.75 -4.07 9.28
CA GLY A 61 13.88 -2.85 10.09
C GLY A 61 13.65 -1.56 9.30
N VAL A 62 12.97 -1.66 8.15
CA VAL A 62 12.65 -0.52 7.26
C VAL A 62 11.40 0.21 7.74
N SER A 63 11.26 1.48 7.39
CA SER A 63 10.03 2.22 7.66
C SER A 63 8.87 1.74 6.77
N ASP A 64 7.63 2.03 7.17
CA ASP A 64 6.44 1.74 6.36
C ASP A 64 6.53 2.34 4.95
N GLU A 65 7.09 3.54 4.84
CA GLU A 65 7.23 4.28 3.59
C GLU A 65 8.29 3.63 2.67
N GLN A 66 9.37 3.13 3.27
CA GLN A 66 10.39 2.33 2.60
C GLN A 66 9.84 0.95 2.18
N ALA A 67 9.08 0.29 3.04
CA ALA A 67 8.44 -0.99 2.74
C ALA A 67 7.48 -0.86 1.56
N LEU A 68 6.63 0.18 1.57
CA LEU A 68 5.67 0.48 0.52
C LEU A 68 6.37 0.86 -0.79
N GLY A 69 7.32 1.81 -0.74
CA GLY A 69 8.03 2.29 -1.92
C GLY A 69 8.92 1.23 -2.55
N GLY A 70 9.64 0.45 -1.74
CA GLY A 70 10.50 -0.64 -2.21
C GLY A 70 9.70 -1.80 -2.81
N THR A 71 8.58 -2.16 -2.17
CA THR A 71 7.65 -3.17 -2.72
C THR A 71 7.02 -2.69 -4.02
N GLY A 72 6.59 -1.43 -4.08
CA GLY A 72 6.07 -0.80 -5.29
C GLY A 72 7.07 -0.82 -6.45
N ALA A 73 8.35 -0.57 -6.18
CA ALA A 73 9.41 -0.62 -7.19
C ALA A 73 9.65 -2.04 -7.71
N LEU A 74 9.82 -3.02 -6.83
CA LEU A 74 10.04 -4.42 -7.23
C LEU A 74 8.85 -5.00 -7.99
N LEU A 75 7.63 -4.69 -7.55
CA LEU A 75 6.44 -5.15 -8.26
C LEU A 75 6.14 -4.35 -9.53
N GLY A 76 6.54 -3.07 -9.60
CA GLY A 76 6.52 -2.30 -10.83
C GLY A 76 7.39 -2.96 -11.90
N LEU A 77 8.60 -3.38 -11.52
CA LEU A 77 9.48 -4.18 -12.38
C LEU A 77 8.81 -5.51 -12.77
N ALA A 78 8.25 -6.23 -11.80
CA ALA A 78 7.56 -7.49 -12.06
C ALA A 78 6.40 -7.30 -13.03
N LYS A 79 5.59 -6.25 -12.88
CA LYS A 79 4.48 -5.94 -13.78
C LYS A 79 4.93 -5.66 -15.22
N ASN A 80 6.09 -5.02 -15.39
CA ASN A 80 6.65 -4.73 -16.71
C ASN A 80 7.34 -5.93 -17.37
N LYS A 81 7.78 -6.93 -16.60
CA LYS A 81 8.60 -8.05 -17.07
C LYS A 81 7.87 -9.39 -17.09
N LEU A 82 6.90 -9.59 -16.20
CA LEU A 82 6.03 -10.75 -16.20
C LEU A 82 4.98 -10.64 -17.30
N SER A 83 4.51 -11.79 -17.78
CA SER A 83 3.34 -11.82 -18.64
C SER A 83 2.09 -11.35 -17.89
N SER A 84 1.09 -10.84 -18.61
CA SER A 84 -0.20 -10.47 -17.99
C SER A 84 -0.84 -11.63 -17.22
N THR A 85 -0.63 -12.87 -17.67
CA THR A 85 -1.12 -14.08 -17.00
C THR A 85 -0.42 -14.30 -15.66
N ASP A 86 0.91 -14.22 -15.64
CA ASP A 86 1.73 -14.42 -14.45
C ASP A 86 1.48 -13.34 -13.40
N TYR A 87 1.41 -12.07 -13.83
CA TYR A 87 1.08 -10.96 -12.94
C TYR A 87 -0.36 -11.09 -12.42
N SER A 88 -1.33 -11.53 -13.23
CA SER A 88 -2.70 -11.79 -12.76
C SER A 88 -2.75 -12.92 -11.74
N GLN A 89 -1.94 -13.97 -11.92
CA GLN A 89 -1.78 -15.05 -10.94
C GLN A 89 -1.24 -14.49 -9.61
N LEU A 90 -0.23 -13.61 -9.68
CA LEU A 90 0.34 -12.94 -8.51
C LEU A 90 -0.67 -12.04 -7.79
N ALA A 91 -1.44 -11.25 -8.54
CA ALA A 91 -2.48 -10.39 -7.97
C ALA A 91 -3.61 -11.19 -7.29
N LYS A 92 -3.87 -12.42 -7.76
CA LYS A 92 -4.83 -13.34 -7.14
C LYS A 92 -4.32 -13.95 -5.84
N THR A 93 -3.01 -14.19 -5.71
CA THR A 93 -2.44 -14.78 -4.48
C THR A 93 -2.41 -13.77 -3.35
N VAL A 94 -2.25 -12.48 -3.66
CA VAL A 94 -2.27 -11.40 -2.66
C VAL A 94 -3.41 -10.42 -2.96
N PRO A 95 -4.62 -10.64 -2.40
CA PRO A 95 -5.71 -9.68 -2.51
C PRO A 95 -5.30 -8.29 -2.06
N GLY A 96 -5.48 -7.30 -2.95
CA GLY A 96 -5.08 -5.91 -2.71
C GLY A 96 -3.66 -5.56 -3.16
N LEU A 97 -2.91 -6.48 -3.76
CA LEU A 97 -1.57 -6.21 -4.30
C LEU A 97 -1.55 -5.02 -5.27
N ASP A 98 -2.58 -4.87 -6.09
CA ASP A 98 -2.72 -3.74 -7.03
C ASP A 98 -2.81 -2.37 -6.32
N LYS A 99 -3.23 -2.34 -5.06
CA LYS A 99 -3.23 -1.10 -4.25
C LYS A 99 -1.83 -0.72 -3.77
N LEU A 100 -0.95 -1.70 -3.65
CA LEU A 100 0.45 -1.56 -3.22
C LEU A 100 1.39 -1.15 -4.35
N THR A 101 0.99 -1.42 -5.60
CA THR A 101 1.81 -1.18 -6.80
C THR A 101 1.22 -0.12 -7.72
N GLY A 102 -0.08 0.14 -7.59
CA GLY A 102 -0.79 1.11 -8.38
C GLY A 102 -0.80 2.51 -7.78
N SER A 103 -1.67 3.34 -8.36
CA SER A 103 -1.89 4.74 -7.99
C SER A 103 -2.27 4.97 -6.51
N SER A 104 -2.52 3.93 -5.71
CA SER A 104 -2.84 4.05 -4.28
C SER A 104 -1.58 4.14 -3.42
N ALA A 105 -0.58 3.27 -3.61
CA ALA A 105 0.76 3.44 -3.04
C ALA A 105 1.39 4.76 -3.51
N LEU A 106 1.23 5.02 -4.80
CA LEU A 106 1.63 6.27 -5.42
C LEU A 106 0.78 7.47 -5.04
N GLY A 107 -0.43 7.28 -4.51
CA GLY A 107 -1.31 8.37 -4.10
C GLY A 107 -0.93 8.91 -2.73
N GLY A 108 -0.55 8.01 -1.81
CA GLY A 108 -0.01 8.37 -0.49
C GLY A 108 1.37 9.03 -0.60
N LEU A 109 2.28 8.40 -1.35
CA LEU A 109 3.63 8.95 -1.60
C LEU A 109 3.62 10.12 -2.57
N GLY A 110 2.78 10.08 -3.60
CA GLY A 110 2.69 11.10 -4.66
C GLY A 110 1.93 12.35 -4.24
N GLY A 111 1.13 12.31 -3.18
CA GLY A 111 0.60 13.53 -2.55
C GLY A 111 1.72 14.34 -1.87
N GLN A 112 2.62 13.65 -1.17
CA GLN A 112 3.77 14.26 -0.50
C GLN A 112 4.88 14.65 -1.49
N LEU A 113 5.16 13.79 -2.48
CA LEU A 113 6.16 14.01 -3.53
C LEU A 113 5.67 14.97 -4.62
N GLY A 114 4.37 15.01 -4.91
CA GLY A 114 3.76 15.98 -5.82
C GLY A 114 3.88 17.41 -5.31
N ASN A 115 3.93 17.60 -4.00
CA ASN A 115 4.16 18.89 -3.34
C ASN A 115 5.65 19.31 -3.32
N LEU A 116 6.58 18.40 -3.63
CA LEU A 116 8.02 18.66 -3.75
C LEU A 116 8.46 19.05 -5.18
N GLY A 117 7.50 19.19 -6.10
CA GLY A 117 7.76 19.65 -7.46
C GLY A 117 8.00 18.52 -8.45
N GLY A 118 6.91 18.03 -9.05
CA GLY A 118 6.92 17.46 -10.40
C GLY A 118 7.08 15.95 -10.52
N GLY A 119 6.01 15.29 -11.01
CA GLY A 119 6.05 14.13 -11.93
C GLY A 119 6.73 12.82 -11.52
N ALA A 120 7.47 12.77 -10.41
CA ALA A 120 8.32 11.66 -10.03
C ALA A 120 7.54 10.41 -9.58
N SER A 121 6.29 10.59 -9.16
CA SER A 121 5.41 9.51 -8.72
C SER A 121 5.08 8.56 -9.89
N THR A 122 4.50 9.06 -10.99
CA THR A 122 4.14 8.20 -12.13
C THR A 122 5.37 7.78 -12.97
N GLY A 123 6.40 8.63 -13.07
CA GLY A 123 7.55 8.39 -13.94
C GLY A 123 8.60 7.43 -13.38
N LEU A 124 8.82 7.41 -12.05
CA LEU A 124 9.86 6.58 -11.44
C LEU A 124 9.38 5.15 -11.19
N LEU A 125 8.11 4.96 -10.83
CA LEU A 125 7.52 3.62 -10.57
C LEU A 125 6.77 3.06 -11.79
N GLY A 126 6.20 3.91 -12.64
CA GLY A 126 5.52 3.49 -13.87
C GLY A 126 6.46 3.02 -14.97
N ASN A 127 7.76 3.34 -14.87
CA ASN A 127 8.76 3.01 -15.89
C ASN A 127 9.92 2.16 -15.35
N VAL A 128 9.73 1.47 -14.22
CA VAL A 128 10.72 0.53 -13.67
C VAL A 128 10.81 -0.66 -14.61
N SER A 129 11.81 -0.65 -15.49
CA SER A 129 12.02 -1.71 -16.49
C SER A 129 13.25 -2.54 -16.22
N SER A 130 14.11 -2.09 -15.30
CA SER A 130 15.34 -2.76 -14.91
C SER A 130 15.58 -2.68 -13.40
N MET A 131 16.44 -3.56 -12.89
CA MET A 131 16.86 -3.49 -11.48
C MET A 131 17.61 -2.19 -11.16
N GLY A 132 18.23 -1.55 -12.15
CA GLY A 132 18.79 -0.20 -11.98
C GLY A 132 17.75 0.85 -11.59
N ASP A 133 16.50 0.74 -12.06
CA ASP A 133 15.43 1.66 -11.71
C ASP A 133 14.88 1.38 -10.31
N VAL A 134 14.81 0.08 -9.94
CA VAL A 134 14.50 -0.34 -8.57
C VAL A 134 15.54 0.23 -7.61
N ASN A 135 16.83 0.09 -7.91
CA ASN A 135 17.92 0.62 -7.08
C ASN A 135 17.83 2.14 -6.92
N LYS A 136 17.46 2.87 -7.97
CA LYS A 136 17.22 4.32 -7.87
C LYS A 136 16.04 4.66 -6.96
N ALA A 137 14.94 3.89 -7.05
CA ALA A 137 13.79 4.07 -6.17
C ALA A 137 14.16 3.79 -4.70
N PHE A 138 14.94 2.74 -4.44
CA PHE A 138 15.44 2.43 -3.11
C PHE A 138 16.39 3.52 -2.59
N GLY A 139 17.33 3.98 -3.41
CA GLY A 139 18.24 5.07 -3.06
C GLY A 139 17.53 6.40 -2.79
N ALA A 140 16.46 6.70 -3.55
CA ALA A 140 15.61 7.87 -3.30
C ALA A 140 14.88 7.80 -1.95
N LEU A 141 14.62 6.59 -1.45
CA LEU A 141 14.04 6.33 -0.12
C LEU A 141 15.11 6.21 0.99
N GLY A 142 16.38 6.49 0.67
CA GLY A 142 17.50 6.38 1.59
C GLY A 142 17.85 4.95 1.98
N MET A 143 17.46 3.96 1.17
CA MET A 143 17.80 2.55 1.39
C MET A 143 19.06 2.14 0.63
N ASP A 144 19.86 1.27 1.24
CA ASP A 144 21.02 0.67 0.61
C ASP A 144 20.63 -0.25 -0.56
N GLN A 145 21.54 -0.37 -1.52
CA GLN A 145 21.30 -1.20 -2.70
C GLN A 145 21.13 -2.69 -2.35
N ASP A 146 21.79 -3.16 -1.29
CA ASP A 146 21.68 -4.52 -0.78
C ASP A 146 20.28 -4.86 -0.26
N MET A 147 19.50 -3.84 0.13
CA MET A 147 18.12 -4.04 0.59
C MET A 147 17.21 -4.53 -0.53
N THR A 148 17.50 -4.24 -1.81
CA THR A 148 16.69 -4.75 -2.92
C THR A 148 16.63 -6.27 -2.95
N GLY A 149 17.77 -6.94 -2.74
CA GLY A 149 17.85 -8.38 -2.63
C GLY A 149 17.11 -8.92 -1.40
N LYS A 150 17.24 -8.24 -0.25
CA LYS A 150 16.54 -8.62 0.99
C LYS A 150 15.02 -8.52 0.85
N PHE A 151 14.53 -7.42 0.28
CA PHE A 151 13.12 -7.23 -0.05
C PHE A 151 12.63 -8.32 -0.99
N ALA A 152 13.37 -8.61 -2.06
CA ALA A 152 13.03 -9.65 -3.00
C ALA A 152 12.92 -11.02 -2.32
N SER A 153 13.87 -11.40 -1.45
CA SER A 153 13.78 -12.65 -0.68
C SER A 153 12.54 -12.72 0.22
N VAL A 154 12.23 -11.64 0.93
CA VAL A 154 11.03 -11.57 1.80
C VAL A 154 9.74 -11.63 0.97
N LEU A 155 9.69 -10.93 -0.17
CA LEU A 155 8.55 -10.95 -1.08
C LEU A 155 8.31 -12.33 -1.68
N LEU A 156 9.36 -13.03 -2.09
CA LEU A 156 9.28 -14.39 -2.62
C LEU A 156 8.77 -15.38 -1.58
N ASP A 157 9.31 -15.32 -0.36
CA ASP A 157 8.86 -16.14 0.77
C ASP A 157 7.38 -15.84 1.09
N TYR A 158 7.01 -14.56 1.13
CA TYR A 158 5.63 -14.14 1.38
C TYR A 158 4.69 -14.66 0.29
N PHE A 159 5.01 -14.46 -0.99
CA PHE A 159 4.20 -14.93 -2.10
C PHE A 159 4.10 -16.46 -2.13
N GLY A 160 5.17 -17.19 -1.81
CA GLY A 160 5.11 -18.64 -1.64
C GLY A 160 4.15 -19.06 -0.54
N LYS A 161 4.17 -18.39 0.61
CA LYS A 161 3.21 -18.62 1.70
C LYS A 161 1.77 -18.28 1.32
N GLN A 162 1.57 -17.31 0.43
CA GLN A 162 0.25 -16.95 -0.11
C GLN A 162 -0.19 -17.87 -1.27
N GLY A 163 0.59 -18.89 -1.62
CA GLY A 163 0.22 -19.87 -2.65
C GLY A 163 0.60 -19.49 -4.08
N ALA A 164 1.56 -18.57 -4.27
CA ALA A 164 2.16 -18.35 -5.59
C ALA A 164 2.88 -19.62 -6.06
N ASN A 165 2.71 -19.95 -7.34
CA ASN A 165 3.30 -21.15 -7.91
C ASN A 165 4.83 -21.04 -8.00
N SER A 166 5.55 -22.16 -7.89
CA SER A 166 7.01 -22.16 -7.86
C SER A 166 7.65 -21.64 -9.14
N ASN A 167 6.97 -21.74 -10.29
CA ASN A 167 7.45 -21.22 -11.56
C ASN A 167 7.44 -19.68 -11.60
N LEU A 168 6.37 -19.07 -11.08
CA LEU A 168 6.23 -17.63 -10.91
C LEU A 168 7.25 -17.10 -9.91
N LEU A 169 7.42 -17.80 -8.78
CA LEU A 169 8.43 -17.45 -7.77
C LEU A 169 9.85 -17.54 -8.34
N GLY A 170 10.16 -18.60 -9.11
CA GLY A 170 11.44 -18.72 -9.79
C GLY A 170 11.66 -17.61 -10.82
N THR A 171 10.62 -17.23 -11.57
CA THR A 171 10.67 -16.14 -12.53
C THR A 171 10.90 -14.79 -11.84
N LEU A 172 10.18 -14.53 -10.75
CA LEU A 172 10.36 -13.33 -9.91
C LEU A 172 11.74 -13.30 -9.26
N GLY A 173 12.24 -14.43 -8.78
CA GLY A 173 13.58 -14.54 -8.19
C GLY A 173 14.67 -14.24 -9.21
N ASN A 174 14.58 -14.81 -10.41
CA ASN A 174 15.49 -14.52 -11.51
C ASN A 174 15.42 -13.06 -11.93
N LEU A 175 14.21 -12.50 -12.03
CA LEU A 175 14.00 -11.10 -12.36
C LEU A 175 14.63 -10.16 -11.33
N TRP A 176 14.52 -10.52 -10.06
CA TRP A 176 15.02 -9.71 -8.97
C TRP A 176 16.47 -10.00 -8.57
N GLY A 177 17.18 -10.85 -9.32
CA GLY A 177 18.57 -11.19 -9.01
C GLY A 177 18.73 -11.96 -7.69
N THR A 178 17.66 -12.57 -7.18
CA THR A 178 17.68 -13.46 -6.00
C THR A 178 17.63 -14.94 -6.38
N GLY A 179 17.44 -15.25 -7.67
CA GLY A 179 17.54 -16.59 -8.22
C GLY A 179 18.99 -17.04 -8.32
N ALA A 180 19.47 -17.69 -7.28
CA ALA A 180 20.60 -18.61 -7.27
C ALA A 180 20.19 -19.88 -6.53
#